data_AF-A0A517YD04-F1
#
_entry.id   AF-A0A517YD04-F1
#
_cell.length_a   1.000
_cell.length_b   1.000
_cell.length_c   1.000
_cell.angle_alpha   90.00
_cell.angle_beta   90.00
_cell.angle_gamma   90.00
#
_symmetry.space_group_name_H-M   'P 1'
#
loop_
_entity.id
_entity.type
_entity.pdbx_description
1 polymer ?
#
loop_
_entity_poly.entity_id
_entity_poly.type
_entity_poly.pdbx_seq_one_letter_code
_entity_poly.pdbx_strand_id
1 'polypeptide(L)'
;MSCFASLSPWHKLAIRAVIAAAAIFSASPSTATAAEGFFFQDGDRVLFIGDSITEQYQYSTDIELYLTTRFPKWRLQFLNAGISGDTAGGGAGRFKTHVLDEKPTAVTINFGMNDGGYGAFNKDSNARYVKNTESMLEAAKNAGIRVALVSPNAVDRRLQERFKLYLETQKEFYAPLASSAEKFGFPFVDQYATTRAALEKMEADKADAVRPFGDGFHTSSNGGLFMAHAILTGLHAPALVSDATIDVTSGKATGKACTVTGVSGDPQAVEFTRLDDALPLPIQKDWVSLLPYMNNLKDLNWYGLKVTGLAAGNYAVAIDGEEVAQFTADELAAGVNLGNVTQGPIHAQGKIVLDAMNAKNQLVHQRFRSVVMFNAPDWLAEVAAAPKAAELAKRMEKIAAAQAAIYEAVQPVKHNFAIKALK
;
A
#
# COMPACT_ATOMS: atom_id res chain seq x y z
N MET A 1 -46.67 -9.28 -88.08
CA MET A 1 -47.41 -10.31 -87.33
C MET A 1 -47.23 -10.00 -85.85
N SER A 2 -48.35 -9.70 -85.15
CA SER A 2 -48.67 -10.01 -83.74
C SER A 2 -47.65 -9.69 -82.63
N CYS A 3 -47.97 -9.16 -81.44
CA CYS A 3 -49.15 -8.59 -80.78
C CYS A 3 -48.76 -8.53 -79.28
N PHE A 4 -49.04 -7.41 -78.57
CA PHE A 4 -49.29 -7.29 -77.10
C PHE A 4 -48.28 -7.88 -76.08
N ALA A 5 -48.10 -7.44 -74.84
CA ALA A 5 -48.41 -6.25 -74.05
C ALA A 5 -47.67 -6.36 -72.70
N SER A 6 -47.45 -5.21 -72.07
CA SER A 6 -47.27 -4.88 -70.63
C SER A 6 -46.34 -5.70 -69.71
N LEU A 7 -45.48 -4.98 -68.96
CA LEU A 7 -45.55 -4.82 -67.49
C LEU A 7 -44.31 -4.08 -66.92
N SER A 8 -44.55 -2.87 -66.40
CA SER A 8 -44.12 -2.25 -65.11
C SER A 8 -42.64 -2.21 -64.63
N PRO A 9 -42.26 -1.19 -63.80
CA PRO A 9 -40.94 -0.55 -63.80
C PRO A 9 -40.12 -0.75 -62.51
N TRP A 10 -38.79 -0.78 -62.60
CA TRP A 10 -37.92 -0.52 -61.45
C TRP A 10 -36.76 0.41 -61.82
N HIS A 11 -36.77 1.55 -61.11
CA HIS A 11 -35.82 2.63 -61.16
C HIS A 11 -34.47 2.18 -60.59
N LYS A 12 -33.37 2.50 -61.28
CA LYS A 12 -32.03 2.60 -60.69
C LYS A 12 -31.59 4.06 -60.78
N LEU A 13 -31.81 4.83 -59.71
CA LEU A 13 -31.17 6.12 -59.53
C LEU A 13 -30.15 5.99 -58.39
N ALA A 14 -28.88 6.18 -58.74
CA ALA A 14 -27.75 6.13 -57.83
C ALA A 14 -27.76 7.35 -56.91
N ILE A 15 -27.80 7.12 -55.60
CA ILE A 15 -27.52 8.14 -54.58
C ILE A 15 -26.07 7.95 -54.15
N ARG A 16 -25.22 8.95 -54.43
CA ARG A 16 -23.88 9.07 -53.86
C ARG A 16 -24.02 9.54 -52.41
N ALA A 17 -23.78 8.64 -51.45
CA ALA A 17 -23.61 9.00 -50.05
C ALA A 17 -22.13 9.34 -49.79
N VAL A 18 -21.88 10.58 -49.37
CA VAL A 18 -20.60 11.00 -48.79
C VAL A 18 -20.58 10.49 -47.35
N ILE A 19 -19.76 9.47 -47.08
CA ILE A 19 -19.53 8.98 -45.71
C ILE A 19 -18.42 9.84 -45.11
N ALA A 20 -18.78 10.75 -44.22
CA ALA A 20 -17.83 11.39 -43.30
C ALA A 20 -17.48 10.36 -42.21
N ALA A 21 -16.25 9.84 -42.26
CA ALA A 21 -15.71 8.96 -41.23
C ALA A 21 -15.42 9.78 -39.96
N ALA A 22 -16.33 9.75 -38.98
CA ALA A 22 -16.04 10.20 -37.64
C ALA A 22 -15.10 9.17 -36.99
N ALA A 23 -13.84 9.55 -36.78
CA ALA A 23 -12.88 8.77 -36.00
C ALA A 23 -13.33 8.76 -34.53
N ILE A 24 -13.96 7.67 -34.11
CA ILE A 24 -14.20 7.39 -32.70
C ILE A 24 -12.85 7.00 -32.11
N PHE A 25 -12.20 7.93 -31.41
CA PHE A 25 -11.08 7.61 -30.54
C PHE A 25 -11.61 6.77 -29.38
N SER A 26 -11.53 5.46 -29.49
CA SER A 26 -11.66 4.55 -28.37
C SER A 26 -10.46 4.79 -27.44
N ALA A 27 -10.64 5.63 -26.43
CA ALA A 27 -9.70 5.71 -25.32
C ALA A 27 -9.68 4.32 -24.64
N SER A 28 -8.63 3.56 -24.89
CA SER A 28 -8.39 2.33 -24.14
C SER A 28 -8.14 2.73 -22.69
N PRO A 29 -8.79 2.07 -21.70
CA PRO A 29 -8.55 2.38 -20.29
C PRO A 29 -7.07 2.10 -20.01
N SER A 30 -6.32 3.15 -19.65
CA SER A 30 -4.95 3.02 -19.18
C SER A 30 -4.99 2.16 -17.92
N THR A 31 -4.57 0.90 -18.02
CA THR A 31 -4.21 0.14 -16.83
C THR A 31 -3.12 0.93 -16.14
N ALA A 32 -3.28 1.26 -14.86
CA ALA A 32 -2.21 1.83 -14.05
C ALA A 32 -1.03 0.85 -14.10
N THR A 33 -0.07 1.09 -15.00
CA THR A 33 1.19 0.39 -15.05
C THR A 33 1.95 0.79 -13.80
N ALA A 34 2.47 -0.20 -13.06
CA ALA A 34 3.39 0.06 -11.95
C ALA A 34 4.44 1.10 -12.38
N ALA A 35 4.78 2.02 -11.48
CA ALA A 35 5.87 2.96 -11.74
C ALA A 35 7.15 2.19 -12.08
N GLU A 36 7.95 2.73 -12.99
CA GLU A 36 9.25 2.16 -13.34
C GLU A 36 10.08 1.97 -12.06
N GLY A 37 10.56 0.74 -11.82
CA GLY A 37 11.34 0.41 -10.63
C GLY A 37 10.55 0.05 -9.36
N PHE A 38 9.20 0.04 -9.39
CA PHE A 38 8.42 -0.43 -8.24
C PHE A 38 8.60 -1.94 -8.01
N PHE A 39 8.81 -2.33 -6.75
CA PHE A 39 9.18 -3.69 -6.38
C PHE A 39 8.07 -4.74 -6.57
N PHE A 40 6.85 -4.43 -6.14
CA PHE A 40 5.72 -5.36 -6.18
C PHE A 40 5.06 -5.38 -7.57
N GLN A 41 4.48 -6.51 -7.93
CA GLN A 41 3.86 -6.75 -9.23
C GLN A 41 2.51 -7.44 -9.08
N ASP A 42 1.65 -7.29 -10.08
CA ASP A 42 0.43 -8.09 -10.18
C ASP A 42 0.74 -9.59 -10.16
N GLY A 43 -0.13 -10.37 -9.53
CA GLY A 43 0.06 -11.82 -9.35
C GLY A 43 0.97 -12.21 -8.17
N ASP A 44 1.56 -11.25 -7.45
CA ASP A 44 2.53 -11.57 -6.40
C ASP A 44 1.92 -12.35 -5.23
N ARG A 45 2.63 -13.40 -4.83
CA ARG A 45 2.50 -14.03 -3.52
C ARG A 45 3.57 -13.44 -2.60
N VAL A 46 3.17 -12.41 -1.87
CA VAL A 46 4.01 -11.62 -0.97
C VAL A 46 4.11 -12.32 0.38
N LEU A 47 5.34 -12.52 0.86
CA LEU A 47 5.60 -13.05 2.20
C LEU A 47 6.47 -12.09 3.01
N PHE A 48 6.00 -11.72 4.19
CA PHE A 48 6.75 -10.95 5.17
C PHE A 48 7.43 -11.89 6.17
N ILE A 49 8.76 -11.94 6.21
CA ILE A 49 9.51 -12.69 7.23
C ILE A 49 10.26 -11.75 8.16
N GLY A 50 10.15 -12.00 9.45
CA GLY A 50 10.82 -11.22 10.48
C GLY A 50 10.54 -11.72 11.88
N ASP A 51 10.70 -10.83 12.85
CA ASP A 51 10.55 -11.08 14.28
C ASP A 51 9.15 -10.71 14.81
N SER A 52 9.07 -10.27 16.08
CA SER A 52 7.83 -9.84 16.75
C SER A 52 7.15 -8.68 16.05
N ILE A 53 7.90 -7.75 15.46
CA ILE A 53 7.33 -6.59 14.77
C ILE A 53 6.60 -7.05 13.50
N THR A 54 7.10 -8.09 12.86
CA THR A 54 6.42 -8.74 11.73
C THR A 54 5.24 -9.58 12.22
N GLU A 55 5.38 -10.32 13.32
CA GLU A 55 4.29 -11.13 13.88
C GLU A 55 3.07 -10.29 14.29
N GLN A 56 3.23 -8.98 14.55
CA GLN A 56 2.14 -8.07 14.92
C GLN A 56 1.19 -7.68 13.77
N TYR A 57 1.54 -8.00 12.52
CA TYR A 57 0.76 -7.68 11.31
C TYR A 57 0.51 -6.20 11.01
N GLN A 58 0.89 -5.25 11.86
CA GLN A 58 0.54 -3.83 11.66
C GLN A 58 1.12 -3.28 10.35
N TYR A 59 2.45 -3.17 10.22
CA TYR A 59 3.06 -2.61 9.01
C TYR A 59 2.78 -3.47 7.76
N SER A 60 2.71 -4.80 7.89
CA SER A 60 2.44 -5.68 6.75
C SER A 60 1.00 -5.54 6.25
N THR A 61 0.05 -5.29 7.16
CA THR A 61 -1.35 -4.99 6.79
C THR A 61 -1.45 -3.62 6.12
N ASP A 62 -0.67 -2.63 6.56
CA ASP A 62 -0.67 -1.30 5.91
C ASP A 62 -0.02 -1.33 4.52
N ILE A 63 1.01 -2.16 4.30
CA ILE A 63 1.56 -2.46 2.97
C ILE A 63 0.51 -3.16 2.10
N GLU A 64 -0.17 -4.17 2.66
CA GLU A 64 -1.25 -4.88 1.97
C GLU A 64 -2.40 -3.93 1.58
N LEU A 65 -2.78 -3.05 2.49
CA LEU A 65 -3.82 -2.04 2.29
C LEU A 65 -3.45 -1.11 1.16
N TYR A 66 -2.22 -0.57 1.18
CA TYR A 66 -1.71 0.27 0.09
C TYR A 66 -1.77 -0.45 -1.26
N LEU A 67 -1.26 -1.67 -1.35
CA LEU A 67 -1.23 -2.41 -2.61
C LEU A 67 -2.65 -2.69 -3.12
N THR A 68 -3.57 -3.01 -2.21
CA THR A 68 -4.96 -3.33 -2.55
C THR A 68 -5.74 -2.09 -2.99
N THR A 69 -5.59 -0.95 -2.30
CA THR A 69 -6.31 0.29 -2.63
C THR A 69 -5.69 1.01 -3.83
N ARG A 70 -4.37 0.99 -3.99
CA ARG A 70 -3.65 1.61 -5.11
C ARG A 70 -3.80 0.81 -6.41
N PHE A 71 -3.86 -0.52 -6.31
CA PHE A 71 -3.96 -1.40 -7.46
C PHE A 71 -5.16 -2.36 -7.34
N PRO A 72 -6.42 -1.84 -7.39
CA PRO A 72 -7.62 -2.65 -7.14
C PRO A 72 -7.86 -3.77 -8.18
N LYS A 73 -7.12 -3.75 -9.29
CA LYS A 73 -7.13 -4.77 -10.34
C LYS A 73 -6.10 -5.88 -10.12
N TRP A 74 -5.09 -5.66 -9.27
CA TRP A 74 -4.08 -6.67 -9.00
C TRP A 74 -4.67 -7.84 -8.21
N ARG A 75 -4.06 -9.01 -8.38
CA ARG A 75 -4.43 -10.26 -7.72
C ARG A 75 -3.23 -10.76 -6.93
N LEU A 76 -3.18 -10.35 -5.68
CA LEU A 76 -2.08 -10.57 -4.74
C LEU A 76 -2.46 -11.61 -3.68
N GLN A 77 -1.46 -12.22 -3.09
CA GLN A 77 -1.62 -13.08 -1.91
C GLN A 77 -0.63 -12.64 -0.85
N PHE A 78 -1.07 -12.62 0.41
CA PHE A 78 -0.25 -12.12 1.51
C PHE A 78 -0.08 -13.19 2.58
N LEU A 79 1.17 -13.42 2.96
CA LEU A 79 1.59 -14.32 4.00
C LEU A 79 2.50 -13.58 4.98
N ASN A 80 2.50 -14.04 6.21
CA ASN A 80 3.37 -13.48 7.23
C ASN A 80 3.95 -14.63 8.05
N ALA A 81 5.27 -14.67 8.09
CA ALA A 81 6.10 -15.62 8.79
C ALA A 81 6.92 -14.93 9.89
N GLY A 82 6.31 -13.96 10.58
CA GLY A 82 6.87 -13.32 11.77
C GLY A 82 6.81 -14.23 12.99
N ILE A 83 7.86 -14.24 13.82
CA ILE A 83 7.89 -14.97 15.10
C ILE A 83 8.53 -14.07 16.16
N SER A 84 7.86 -13.87 17.30
CA SER A 84 8.37 -13.04 18.39
C SER A 84 9.68 -13.56 18.96
N GLY A 85 10.62 -12.65 19.20
CA GLY A 85 11.95 -12.95 19.74
C GLY A 85 12.92 -13.56 18.73
N ASP A 86 12.50 -13.76 17.49
CA ASP A 86 13.33 -14.37 16.46
C ASP A 86 14.48 -13.44 16.05
N THR A 87 15.59 -14.05 15.64
CA THR A 87 16.79 -13.35 15.11
C THR A 87 16.99 -13.75 13.65
N ALA A 88 17.91 -13.11 12.93
CA ALA A 88 18.25 -13.56 11.57
C ALA A 88 18.71 -15.03 11.54
N GLY A 89 19.30 -15.54 12.62
CA GLY A 89 19.65 -16.96 12.75
C GLY A 89 18.45 -17.90 12.78
N GLY A 90 17.41 -17.53 13.53
CA GLY A 90 16.15 -18.30 13.53
C GLY A 90 15.42 -18.18 12.19
N GLY A 91 15.39 -16.98 11.61
CA GLY A 91 14.89 -16.73 10.25
C GLY A 91 15.56 -17.60 9.19
N ALA A 92 16.90 -17.66 9.19
CA ALA A 92 17.67 -18.51 8.29
C ALA A 92 17.40 -20.01 8.51
N GLY A 93 17.34 -20.44 9.78
CA GLY A 93 17.07 -21.84 10.14
C GLY A 93 15.70 -22.34 9.69
N ARG A 94 14.71 -21.45 9.56
CA ARG A 94 13.35 -21.78 9.10
C ARG A 94 13.03 -21.26 7.69
N PHE A 95 14.00 -20.72 6.97
CA PHE A 95 13.74 -20.07 5.68
C PHE A 95 13.17 -21.06 4.66
N LYS A 96 13.69 -22.30 4.62
CA LYS A 96 13.11 -23.33 3.75
C LYS A 96 11.65 -23.61 4.09
N THR A 97 11.37 -23.98 5.33
CA THR A 97 10.06 -24.51 5.75
C THR A 97 8.99 -23.44 5.87
N HIS A 98 9.36 -22.19 6.19
CA HIS A 98 8.41 -21.10 6.41
C HIS A 98 8.40 -20.07 5.28
N VAL A 99 9.33 -20.14 4.31
CA VAL A 99 9.39 -19.24 3.15
C VAL A 99 9.38 -20.03 1.84
N LEU A 100 10.41 -20.83 1.56
CA LEU A 100 10.51 -21.51 0.25
C LEU A 100 9.35 -22.47 -0.01
N ASP A 101 8.94 -23.24 0.99
CA ASP A 101 7.84 -24.20 0.86
C ASP A 101 6.47 -23.49 0.66
N GLU A 102 6.36 -22.21 1.03
CA GLU A 102 5.21 -21.35 0.74
C GLU A 102 5.20 -20.81 -0.70
N LYS A 103 6.29 -20.96 -1.46
CA LYS A 103 6.45 -20.54 -2.86
C LYS A 103 6.08 -19.07 -3.12
N PRO A 104 6.60 -18.11 -2.34
CA PRO A 104 6.37 -16.70 -2.62
C PRO A 104 7.09 -16.27 -3.89
N THR A 105 6.60 -15.22 -4.53
CA THR A 105 7.28 -14.54 -5.65
C THR A 105 8.04 -13.31 -5.19
N ALA A 106 7.60 -12.71 -4.08
CA ALA A 106 8.23 -11.54 -3.46
C ALA A 106 8.28 -11.73 -1.94
N VAL A 107 9.42 -11.39 -1.33
CA VAL A 107 9.65 -11.50 0.12
C VAL A 107 10.22 -10.21 0.67
N THR A 108 9.73 -9.76 1.82
CA THR A 108 10.45 -8.77 2.64
C THR A 108 11.20 -9.47 3.76
N ILE A 109 12.49 -9.20 3.94
CA ILE A 109 13.27 -9.73 5.06
C ILE A 109 13.55 -8.57 6.03
N ASN A 110 12.99 -8.65 7.24
CA ASN A 110 13.15 -7.63 8.28
C ASN A 110 13.52 -8.28 9.62
N PHE A 111 14.81 -8.31 9.92
CA PHE A 111 15.41 -8.79 11.17
C PHE A 111 16.50 -7.82 11.61
N GLY A 112 16.90 -7.92 12.87
CA GLY A 112 18.05 -7.18 13.42
C GLY A 112 17.76 -6.53 14.77
N MET A 113 16.48 -6.33 15.10
CA MET A 113 16.08 -5.72 16.37
C MET A 113 16.51 -6.59 17.56
N ASN A 114 16.26 -7.90 17.50
CA ASN A 114 16.72 -8.85 18.53
C ASN A 114 18.23 -9.15 18.41
N ASP A 115 18.76 -9.22 17.18
CA ASP A 115 20.17 -9.52 16.92
C ASP A 115 21.12 -8.47 17.52
N GLY A 116 20.71 -7.20 17.54
CA GLY A 116 21.47 -6.10 18.13
C GLY A 116 21.55 -6.14 19.66
N GLY A 117 20.74 -6.95 20.34
CA GLY A 117 20.85 -7.24 21.77
C GLY A 117 20.56 -6.06 22.71
N TYR A 118 20.01 -4.95 22.20
CA TYR A 118 19.54 -3.79 22.99
C TYR A 118 20.62 -3.05 23.81
N GLY A 119 21.89 -3.26 23.48
CA GLY A 119 23.04 -2.74 24.22
C GLY A 119 24.14 -2.17 23.33
N ALA A 120 25.37 -2.16 23.83
CA ALA A 120 26.54 -1.75 23.06
C ALA A 120 26.82 -2.71 21.89
N PHE A 121 27.44 -2.20 20.83
CA PHE A 121 27.77 -2.98 19.64
C PHE A 121 28.57 -4.24 19.98
N ASN A 122 28.12 -5.38 19.47
CA ASN A 122 28.81 -6.65 19.59
C ASN A 122 29.16 -7.18 18.20
N LYS A 123 30.46 -7.21 17.90
CA LYS A 123 30.99 -7.63 16.59
C LYS A 123 30.62 -9.06 16.21
N ASP A 124 30.59 -9.98 17.18
CA ASP A 124 30.29 -11.39 16.91
C ASP A 124 28.79 -11.60 16.61
N SER A 125 27.91 -10.91 17.33
CA SER A 125 26.48 -10.88 17.03
C SER A 125 26.22 -10.28 15.66
N ASN A 126 26.89 -9.19 15.31
CA ASN A 126 26.78 -8.59 13.99
C ASN A 126 27.27 -9.52 12.88
N ALA A 127 28.41 -10.19 13.07
CA ALA A 127 28.93 -11.16 12.09
C ALA A 127 27.95 -12.32 11.86
N ARG A 128 27.30 -12.83 12.92
CA ARG A 128 26.23 -13.85 12.78
C ARG A 128 25.01 -13.30 12.04
N TYR A 129 24.57 -12.10 12.39
CA TYR A 129 23.44 -11.44 11.74
C TYR A 129 23.65 -11.28 10.23
N VAL A 130 24.81 -10.76 9.81
CA VAL A 130 25.16 -10.59 8.41
C VAL A 130 25.21 -11.94 7.70
N LYS A 131 25.94 -12.92 8.25
CA LYS A 131 26.02 -14.27 7.67
C LYS A 131 24.65 -14.91 7.46
N ASN A 132 23.78 -14.83 8.47
CA ASN A 132 22.45 -15.44 8.40
C ASN A 132 21.53 -14.69 7.41
N THR A 133 21.62 -13.37 7.37
CA THR A 133 20.92 -12.54 6.36
C THR A 133 21.35 -12.92 4.95
N GLU A 134 22.67 -12.96 4.68
CA GLU A 134 23.20 -13.36 3.38
C GLU A 134 22.76 -14.78 2.98
N SER A 135 22.67 -15.73 3.92
CA SER A 135 22.19 -17.07 3.62
C SER A 135 20.71 -17.11 3.18
N MET A 136 19.86 -16.25 3.73
CA MET A 136 18.48 -16.11 3.27
C MET A 136 18.39 -15.46 1.89
N LEU A 137 19.23 -14.45 1.63
CA LEU A 137 19.33 -13.82 0.30
C LEU A 137 19.79 -14.82 -0.76
N GLU A 138 20.82 -15.62 -0.45
CA GLU A 138 21.31 -16.67 -1.34
C GLU A 138 20.22 -17.70 -1.64
N ALA A 139 19.52 -18.19 -0.61
CA ALA A 139 18.41 -19.14 -0.78
C ALA A 139 17.28 -18.58 -1.65
N ALA A 140 16.90 -17.31 -1.44
CA ALA A 140 15.89 -16.63 -2.25
C ALA A 140 16.34 -16.47 -3.71
N LYS A 141 17.60 -16.07 -3.94
CA LYS A 141 18.18 -15.93 -5.28
C LYS A 141 18.20 -17.25 -6.03
N ASN A 142 18.62 -18.33 -5.38
CA ASN A 142 18.63 -19.68 -5.96
C ASN A 142 17.21 -20.18 -6.28
N ALA A 143 16.20 -19.71 -5.55
CA ALA A 143 14.80 -20.02 -5.80
C ALA A 143 14.12 -19.06 -6.81
N GLY A 144 14.82 -18.02 -7.30
CA GLY A 144 14.26 -17.03 -8.22
C GLY A 144 13.24 -16.08 -7.58
N ILE A 145 13.31 -15.87 -6.26
CA ILE A 145 12.37 -15.04 -5.49
C ILE A 145 12.91 -13.61 -5.40
N ARG A 146 12.05 -12.61 -5.66
CA ARG A 146 12.40 -11.19 -5.42
C ARG A 146 12.47 -10.91 -3.93
N VAL A 147 13.53 -10.23 -3.48
CA VAL A 147 13.68 -9.84 -2.07
C VAL A 147 13.76 -8.33 -1.93
N ALA A 148 13.00 -7.77 -1.01
CA ALA A 148 13.26 -6.46 -0.41
C ALA A 148 13.94 -6.71 0.94
N LEU A 149 15.24 -6.38 1.04
CA LEU A 149 15.94 -6.43 2.32
C LEU A 149 15.68 -5.12 3.06
N VAL A 150 15.17 -5.20 4.29
CA VAL A 150 14.71 -4.05 5.06
C VAL A 150 15.49 -3.98 6.36
N SER A 151 16.06 -2.82 6.70
CA SER A 151 16.62 -2.61 8.04
C SER A 151 15.49 -2.48 9.08
N PRO A 152 15.69 -2.88 10.34
CA PRO A 152 14.70 -2.62 11.40
C PRO A 152 14.41 -1.14 11.59
N ASN A 153 13.28 -0.79 12.20
CA ASN A 153 13.02 0.59 12.61
C ASN A 153 14.02 1.03 13.68
N ALA A 154 14.28 2.34 13.72
CA ALA A 154 15.04 2.95 14.79
C ALA A 154 14.30 2.81 16.13
N VAL A 155 15.05 2.50 17.18
CA VAL A 155 14.51 2.54 18.55
C VAL A 155 14.09 3.96 18.89
N ASP A 156 12.93 4.12 19.52
CA ASP A 156 12.46 5.43 19.99
C ASP A 156 13.23 5.88 21.23
N ARG A 157 14.37 6.54 20.99
CA ARG A 157 15.25 7.02 22.07
C ARG A 157 14.60 8.00 23.05
N ARG A 158 13.46 8.59 22.69
CA ARG A 158 12.73 9.56 23.52
C ARG A 158 12.12 8.90 24.76
N LEU A 159 11.91 7.59 24.74
CA LEU A 159 11.22 6.88 25.81
C LEU A 159 12.12 6.51 27.00
N GLN A 160 13.40 6.19 26.76
CA GLN A 160 14.31 5.74 27.81
C GLN A 160 15.76 6.13 27.48
N GLU A 161 16.52 6.62 28.47
CA GLU A 161 17.91 7.06 28.26
C GLU A 161 18.80 5.96 27.66
N ARG A 162 18.62 4.70 28.07
CA ARG A 162 19.38 3.55 27.56
C ARG A 162 19.21 3.33 26.05
N PHE A 163 18.11 3.79 25.46
CA PHE A 163 17.85 3.64 24.03
C PHE A 163 18.71 4.55 23.17
N LYS A 164 19.31 5.62 23.72
CA LYS A 164 20.27 6.46 22.99
C LYS A 164 21.50 5.67 22.56
N LEU A 165 22.04 4.83 23.46
CA LEU A 165 23.15 3.94 23.12
C LEU A 165 22.74 2.96 22.03
N TYR A 166 21.58 2.32 22.20
CA TYR A 166 21.14 1.31 21.25
C TYR A 166 20.83 1.89 19.86
N LEU A 167 20.31 3.11 19.78
CA LEU A 167 20.11 3.80 18.50
C LEU A 167 21.41 3.90 17.71
N GLU A 168 22.54 4.23 18.35
CA GLU A 168 23.84 4.27 17.66
C GLU A 168 24.36 2.86 17.36
N THR A 169 24.17 1.90 18.25
CA THR A 169 24.47 0.48 17.97
C THR A 169 23.75 0.00 16.71
N GLN A 170 22.46 0.31 16.54
CA GLN A 170 21.67 -0.08 15.38
C GLN A 170 22.29 0.42 14.07
N LYS A 171 22.82 1.67 14.04
CA LYS A 171 23.49 2.23 12.87
C LYS A 171 24.67 1.37 12.42
N GLU A 172 25.55 1.02 13.35
CA GLU A 172 26.70 0.16 13.07
C GLU A 172 26.28 -1.27 12.70
N PHE A 173 25.23 -1.77 13.36
CA PHE A 173 24.75 -3.13 13.16
C PHE A 173 24.12 -3.33 11.77
N TYR A 174 23.43 -2.34 11.24
CA TYR A 174 22.70 -2.44 9.97
C TYR A 174 23.49 -1.92 8.77
N ALA A 175 24.61 -1.21 8.98
CA ALA A 175 25.48 -0.71 7.91
C ALA A 175 25.86 -1.77 6.84
N PRO A 176 26.11 -3.05 7.17
CA PRO A 176 26.46 -4.07 6.17
C PRO A 176 25.30 -4.51 5.25
N LEU A 177 24.05 -4.17 5.56
CA LEU A 177 22.88 -4.67 4.82
C LEU A 177 22.83 -4.17 3.37
N ALA A 178 23.21 -2.91 3.12
CA ALA A 178 23.22 -2.35 1.78
C ALA A 178 24.16 -3.16 0.85
N SER A 179 25.38 -3.42 1.32
CA SER A 179 26.36 -4.24 0.57
C SER A 179 25.94 -5.71 0.45
N SER A 180 25.24 -6.25 1.46
CA SER A 180 24.66 -7.59 1.37
C SER A 180 23.57 -7.65 0.28
N ALA A 181 22.67 -6.66 0.23
CA ALA A 181 21.64 -6.59 -0.80
C ALA A 181 22.25 -6.48 -2.21
N GLU A 182 23.23 -5.59 -2.38
CA GLU A 182 23.97 -5.37 -3.63
C GLU A 182 24.66 -6.67 -4.11
N LYS A 183 25.38 -7.36 -3.22
CA LYS A 183 26.05 -8.64 -3.51
C LYS A 183 25.10 -9.67 -4.12
N PHE A 184 23.85 -9.72 -3.64
CA PHE A 184 22.85 -10.67 -4.16
C PHE A 184 21.99 -10.11 -5.28
N GLY A 185 22.04 -8.80 -5.56
CA GLY A 185 21.28 -8.13 -6.61
C GLY A 185 19.83 -7.82 -6.19
N PHE A 186 19.61 -7.54 -4.90
CA PHE A 186 18.31 -7.19 -4.33
C PHE A 186 18.28 -5.73 -3.87
N PRO A 187 17.11 -5.06 -3.88
CA PRO A 187 16.95 -3.75 -3.25
C PRO A 187 17.13 -3.81 -1.73
N PHE A 188 17.68 -2.72 -1.19
CA PHE A 188 17.76 -2.44 0.24
C PHE A 188 16.90 -1.23 0.59
N VAL A 189 16.07 -1.36 1.63
CA VAL A 189 15.30 -0.28 2.23
C VAL A 189 15.91 0.09 3.57
N ASP A 190 16.46 1.30 3.67
CA ASP A 190 16.99 1.83 4.92
C ASP A 190 15.89 2.44 5.82
N GLN A 191 14.98 1.59 6.29
CA GLN A 191 13.91 1.99 7.19
C GLN A 191 14.46 2.58 8.51
N TYR A 192 15.60 2.09 9.01
CA TYR A 192 16.29 2.67 10.17
C TYR A 192 16.58 4.16 9.97
N ALA A 193 17.21 4.55 8.86
CA ALA A 193 17.54 5.95 8.62
C ALA A 193 16.29 6.84 8.52
N THR A 194 15.27 6.39 7.78
CA THR A 194 13.99 7.12 7.65
C THR A 194 13.30 7.28 9.00
N THR A 195 13.21 6.20 9.78
CA THR A 195 12.53 6.23 11.07
C THR A 195 13.29 7.03 12.12
N ARG A 196 14.62 6.94 12.14
CA ARG A 196 15.49 7.78 12.99
C ARG A 196 15.27 9.26 12.71
N ALA A 197 15.35 9.68 11.44
CA ALA A 197 15.24 11.09 11.08
C ALA A 197 13.91 11.71 11.55
N ALA A 198 12.80 10.98 11.41
CA ALA A 198 11.51 11.46 11.87
C ALA A 198 11.42 11.50 13.40
N LEU A 199 11.93 10.49 14.10
CA LEU A 199 11.95 10.47 15.58
C LEU A 199 12.79 11.62 16.15
N GLU A 200 13.94 11.91 15.55
CA GLU A 200 14.78 13.06 15.92
C GLU A 200 14.06 14.39 15.65
N LYS A 201 13.31 14.48 14.55
CA LYS A 201 12.45 15.64 14.29
C LYS A 201 11.31 15.77 15.32
N MET A 202 10.64 14.67 15.68
CA MET A 202 9.60 14.69 16.72
C MET A 202 10.17 15.11 18.08
N GLU A 203 11.39 14.70 18.40
CA GLU A 203 12.11 15.15 19.61
C GLU A 203 12.37 16.66 19.57
N ALA A 204 12.86 17.18 18.44
CA ALA A 204 13.10 18.61 18.27
C ALA A 204 11.81 19.44 18.35
N ASP A 205 10.71 18.92 17.80
CA ASP A 205 9.38 19.54 17.83
C ASP A 205 8.66 19.35 19.19
N LYS A 206 9.26 18.63 20.14
CA LYS A 206 8.68 18.27 21.46
C LYS A 206 7.33 17.54 21.35
N ALA A 207 7.20 16.66 20.36
CA ALA A 207 5.98 15.92 20.06
C ALA A 207 5.86 14.62 20.88
N ASP A 208 5.88 14.72 22.21
CA ASP A 208 5.92 13.57 23.14
C ASP A 208 4.65 12.69 23.11
N ALA A 209 3.55 13.25 22.60
CA ALA A 209 2.29 12.53 22.39
C ALA A 209 2.31 11.64 21.13
N VAL A 210 3.22 11.88 20.19
CA VAL A 210 3.35 11.09 18.95
C VAL A 210 4.26 9.91 19.21
N ARG A 211 3.66 8.74 19.45
CA ARG A 211 4.34 7.50 19.87
C ARG A 211 4.16 6.36 18.85
N PRO A 212 4.90 6.39 17.72
CA PRO A 212 4.83 5.33 16.72
C PRO A 212 5.32 3.98 17.26
N PHE A 213 6.24 3.97 18.23
CA PHE A 213 6.74 2.74 18.84
C PHE A 213 6.43 2.71 20.34
N GLY A 214 5.40 1.97 20.76
CA GLY A 214 4.81 2.10 22.10
C GLY A 214 5.77 1.78 23.26
N ASP A 215 6.63 0.77 23.09
CA ASP A 215 7.69 0.39 24.04
C ASP A 215 9.10 0.82 23.58
N GLY A 216 9.17 1.55 22.48
CA GLY A 216 10.39 1.99 21.82
C GLY A 216 10.82 1.10 20.65
N PHE A 217 10.21 -0.07 20.47
CA PHE A 217 10.57 -1.02 19.42
C PHE A 217 9.36 -1.42 18.57
N HIS A 218 8.31 -1.89 19.24
CA HIS A 218 7.11 -2.43 18.63
C HIS A 218 6.15 -1.33 18.21
N THR A 219 5.50 -1.53 17.08
CA THR A 219 4.61 -0.54 16.49
C THR A 219 3.34 -0.35 17.35
N SER A 220 3.02 0.92 17.60
CA SER A 220 1.64 1.36 17.79
C SER A 220 0.93 1.39 16.44
N SER A 221 -0.39 1.54 16.42
CA SER A 221 -1.19 1.63 15.18
C SER A 221 -0.60 2.62 14.15
N ASN A 222 -0.24 3.84 14.55
CA ASN A 222 0.42 4.81 13.66
C ASN A 222 1.87 4.45 13.29
N GLY A 223 2.57 3.63 14.09
CA GLY A 223 3.88 3.07 13.76
C GLY A 223 3.84 2.02 12.66
N GLY A 224 2.73 1.29 12.53
CA GLY A 224 2.47 0.41 11.39
C GLY A 224 2.53 1.19 10.07
N LEU A 225 1.76 2.27 9.98
CA LEU A 225 1.78 3.19 8.84
C LEU A 225 3.18 3.76 8.62
N PHE A 226 3.88 4.10 9.71
CA PHE A 226 5.21 4.68 9.60
C PHE A 226 6.21 3.75 8.90
N MET A 227 6.26 2.50 9.33
CA MET A 227 7.11 1.47 8.74
C MET A 227 6.66 1.15 7.31
N ALA A 228 5.36 1.02 7.07
CA ALA A 228 4.82 0.78 5.74
C ALA A 228 5.21 1.90 4.76
N HIS A 229 5.15 3.16 5.18
CA HIS A 229 5.60 4.31 4.37
C HIS A 229 7.08 4.25 4.05
N ALA A 230 7.94 4.02 5.04
CA ALA A 230 9.38 3.91 4.82
C ALA A 230 9.72 2.77 3.85
N ILE A 231 9.07 1.62 3.98
CA ILE A 231 9.24 0.46 3.09
C ILE A 231 8.73 0.77 1.69
N LEU A 232 7.49 1.24 1.55
CA LEU A 232 6.88 1.48 0.25
C LEU A 232 7.62 2.57 -0.53
N THR A 233 7.96 3.69 0.10
CA THR A 233 8.70 4.77 -0.57
C THR A 233 10.13 4.33 -0.94
N GLY A 234 10.82 3.58 -0.07
CA GLY A 234 12.12 2.99 -0.37
C GLY A 234 12.08 1.94 -1.48
N LEU A 235 10.91 1.34 -1.75
CA LEU A 235 10.66 0.43 -2.86
C LEU A 235 10.04 1.10 -4.08
N HIS A 236 10.04 2.44 -4.14
CA HIS A 236 9.54 3.26 -5.25
C HIS A 236 8.03 3.10 -5.51
N ALA A 237 7.23 2.92 -4.45
CA ALA A 237 5.79 2.91 -4.55
C ALA A 237 5.24 4.23 -5.13
N PRO A 238 4.28 4.20 -6.08
CA PRO A 238 3.74 5.41 -6.65
C PRO A 238 2.92 6.22 -5.65
N ALA A 239 3.21 7.53 -5.57
CA ALA A 239 2.51 8.46 -4.70
C ALA A 239 1.05 8.72 -5.12
N LEU A 240 0.80 8.76 -6.43
CA LEU A 240 -0.46 9.23 -7.00
C LEU A 240 -1.58 8.22 -6.80
N VAL A 241 -2.64 8.64 -6.12
CA VAL A 241 -3.96 8.01 -6.16
C VAL A 241 -4.63 8.41 -7.47
N SER A 242 -4.92 9.70 -7.57
CA SER A 242 -5.48 10.39 -8.71
C SER A 242 -5.44 11.89 -8.44
N ASP A 243 -5.57 12.70 -9.48
CA ASP A 243 -5.49 14.15 -9.37
C ASP A 243 -6.51 14.81 -10.29
N ALA A 244 -7.35 15.68 -9.74
CA ALA A 244 -8.40 16.37 -10.46
C ALA A 244 -8.18 17.88 -10.38
N THR A 245 -8.21 18.54 -11.53
CA THR A 245 -8.18 20.01 -11.63
C THR A 245 -9.47 20.51 -12.25
N ILE A 246 -10.11 21.48 -11.58
CA ILE A 246 -11.37 22.11 -11.98
C ILE A 246 -11.12 23.60 -12.19
N ASP A 247 -11.47 24.11 -13.37
CA ASP A 247 -11.53 25.54 -13.65
C ASP A 247 -12.99 25.98 -13.68
N VAL A 248 -13.41 26.66 -12.61
CA VAL A 248 -14.79 27.12 -12.40
C VAL A 248 -15.19 28.13 -13.49
N THR A 249 -14.28 29.01 -13.91
CA THR A 249 -14.57 30.08 -14.86
C THR A 249 -14.87 29.53 -16.25
N SER A 250 -14.11 28.52 -16.69
CA SER A 250 -14.31 27.91 -18.00
C SER A 250 -15.24 26.68 -17.99
N GLY A 251 -15.63 26.19 -16.82
CA GLY A 251 -16.40 24.96 -16.65
C GLY A 251 -15.66 23.69 -17.11
N LYS A 252 -14.33 23.73 -17.17
CA LYS A 252 -13.48 22.63 -17.65
C LYS A 252 -12.86 21.88 -16.49
N ALA A 253 -12.61 20.59 -16.72
CA ALA A 253 -11.83 19.76 -15.80
C ALA A 253 -10.83 18.88 -16.54
N THR A 254 -9.74 18.55 -15.84
CA THR A 254 -8.77 17.54 -16.25
C THR A 254 -8.55 16.56 -15.10
N GLY A 255 -8.45 15.27 -15.43
CA GLY A 255 -8.17 14.22 -14.45
C GLY A 255 -6.93 13.43 -14.84
N LYS A 256 -6.16 13.01 -13.83
CA LYS A 256 -5.08 12.02 -13.95
C LYS A 256 -5.42 10.84 -13.04
N ALA A 257 -5.47 9.63 -13.60
CA ALA A 257 -5.96 8.42 -12.93
C ALA A 257 -7.39 8.56 -12.37
N CYS A 258 -8.19 9.44 -13.00
CA CYS A 258 -9.60 9.62 -12.73
C CYS A 258 -10.29 10.25 -13.93
N THR A 259 -11.62 10.08 -14.00
CA THR A 259 -12.50 10.76 -14.95
C THR A 259 -13.36 11.76 -14.20
N VAL A 260 -13.39 13.01 -14.67
CA VAL A 260 -14.24 14.08 -14.13
C VAL A 260 -15.28 14.47 -15.18
N THR A 261 -16.55 14.55 -14.77
CA THR A 261 -17.68 14.88 -15.64
C THR A 261 -18.68 15.78 -14.93
N GLY A 262 -19.54 16.46 -15.69
CA GLY A 262 -20.67 17.20 -15.12
C GLY A 262 -20.26 18.39 -14.27
N VAL A 263 -19.16 19.07 -14.63
CA VAL A 263 -18.72 20.30 -13.95
C VAL A 263 -19.78 21.38 -14.16
N SER A 264 -20.34 21.88 -13.06
CA SER A 264 -21.32 22.96 -13.08
C SER A 264 -21.20 23.80 -11.81
N GLY A 265 -21.39 25.11 -11.93
CA GLY A 265 -21.26 26.01 -10.79
C GLY A 265 -20.88 27.43 -11.17
N ASP A 266 -20.54 28.20 -10.16
CA ASP A 266 -20.09 29.58 -10.21
C ASP A 266 -18.96 29.80 -9.18
N PRO A 267 -18.35 31.00 -9.10
CA PRO A 267 -17.26 31.27 -8.18
C PRO A 267 -17.55 31.04 -6.69
N GLN A 268 -18.80 30.87 -6.27
CA GLN A 268 -19.17 30.56 -4.87
C GLN A 268 -19.43 29.07 -4.64
N ALA A 269 -19.76 28.31 -5.69
CA ALA A 269 -20.03 26.89 -5.58
C ALA A 269 -19.78 26.14 -6.88
N VAL A 270 -19.06 25.02 -6.83
CA VAL A 270 -18.89 24.12 -7.98
C VAL A 270 -19.17 22.66 -7.59
N GLU A 271 -19.86 21.95 -8.48
CA GLU A 271 -20.19 20.54 -8.35
C GLU A 271 -19.68 19.77 -9.58
N PHE A 272 -19.24 18.54 -9.39
CA PHE A 272 -18.80 17.64 -10.45
C PHE A 272 -18.86 16.18 -10.00
N THR A 273 -18.94 15.25 -10.94
CA THR A 273 -18.79 13.82 -10.66
C THR A 273 -17.36 13.38 -10.95
N ARG A 274 -16.77 12.58 -10.06
CA ARG A 274 -15.44 11.98 -10.20
C ARG A 274 -15.54 10.46 -10.08
N LEU A 275 -14.86 9.76 -10.98
CA LEU A 275 -14.58 8.31 -10.88
C LEU A 275 -13.08 8.11 -10.90
N ASP A 276 -12.54 7.53 -9.84
CA ASP A 276 -11.11 7.25 -9.69
C ASP A 276 -10.73 5.85 -10.19
N ASP A 277 -9.48 5.68 -10.61
CA ASP A 277 -8.94 4.36 -10.96
C ASP A 277 -8.51 3.54 -9.73
N ALA A 278 -8.34 4.21 -8.59
CA ALA A 278 -7.84 3.65 -7.33
C ALA A 278 -8.41 4.41 -6.12
N LEU A 279 -8.31 3.82 -4.93
CA LEU A 279 -8.71 4.46 -3.67
C LEU A 279 -7.49 5.05 -2.94
N PRO A 280 -7.65 6.15 -2.17
CA PRO A 280 -6.64 6.56 -1.20
C PRO A 280 -6.57 5.56 -0.04
N LEU A 281 -5.45 5.57 0.69
CA LEU A 281 -5.36 4.90 1.98
C LEU A 281 -6.42 5.51 2.94
N PRO A 282 -7.20 4.68 3.65
CA PRO A 282 -8.15 5.17 4.65
C PRO A 282 -7.40 5.58 5.92
N ILE A 283 -6.92 6.82 5.97
CA ILE A 283 -6.14 7.31 7.11
C ILE A 283 -6.97 7.25 8.40
N GLN A 284 -6.42 6.60 9.43
CA GLN A 284 -7.06 6.50 10.74
C GLN A 284 -6.81 7.76 11.57
N LYS A 285 -7.74 8.08 12.49
CA LYS A 285 -7.67 9.31 13.31
C LYS A 285 -6.39 9.39 14.14
N ASP A 286 -5.92 8.27 14.67
CA ASP A 286 -4.69 8.16 15.45
C ASP A 286 -3.41 8.24 14.59
N TRP A 287 -3.52 8.08 13.27
CA TRP A 287 -2.40 8.24 12.34
C TRP A 287 -2.11 9.70 12.00
N VAL A 288 -3.11 10.59 12.09
CA VAL A 288 -3.04 11.99 11.66
C VAL A 288 -1.87 12.74 12.31
N SER A 289 -1.61 12.47 13.59
CA SER A 289 -0.54 13.15 14.36
C SER A 289 0.87 12.84 13.84
N LEU A 290 1.04 11.76 13.08
CA LEU A 290 2.31 11.33 12.53
C LEU A 290 2.59 11.93 11.14
N LEU A 291 1.54 12.33 10.40
CA LEU A 291 1.66 12.78 9.00
C LEU A 291 2.68 13.90 8.77
N PRO A 292 2.83 14.92 9.65
CA PRO A 292 3.86 15.96 9.48
C PRO A 292 5.30 15.44 9.40
N TYR A 293 5.55 14.24 9.95
CA TYR A 293 6.85 13.59 9.97
C TYR A 293 7.03 12.56 8.83
N MET A 294 6.03 12.45 7.96
CA MET A 294 5.96 11.51 6.83
C MET A 294 5.62 12.24 5.53
N ASN A 295 6.15 13.45 5.36
CA ASN A 295 5.89 14.31 4.19
C ASN A 295 4.38 14.55 3.94
N ASN A 296 3.54 14.46 4.98
CA ASN A 296 2.08 14.46 4.87
C ASN A 296 1.55 13.48 3.80
N LEU A 297 2.24 12.36 3.61
CA LEU A 297 1.99 11.31 2.61
C LEU A 297 1.92 11.81 1.16
N LYS A 298 2.53 12.96 0.84
CA LYS A 298 2.57 13.46 -0.55
C LYS A 298 3.31 12.52 -1.51
N ASP A 299 4.17 11.65 -0.97
CA ASP A 299 4.98 10.65 -1.65
C ASP A 299 4.37 9.23 -1.66
N LEU A 300 3.18 9.04 -1.08
CA LEU A 300 2.53 7.72 -1.02
C LEU A 300 1.01 7.74 -1.26
N ASN A 301 0.33 8.80 -0.84
CA ASN A 301 -1.13 8.89 -0.81
C ASN A 301 -1.64 10.24 -1.31
N TRP A 302 -1.18 10.69 -2.48
CA TRP A 302 -1.64 11.92 -3.11
C TRP A 302 -2.98 11.72 -3.83
N TYR A 303 -4.06 12.15 -3.20
CA TYR A 303 -5.41 12.24 -3.79
C TYR A 303 -5.74 13.71 -4.02
N GLY A 304 -5.31 14.21 -5.17
CA GLY A 304 -5.27 15.62 -5.49
C GLY A 304 -6.65 16.19 -5.84
N LEU A 305 -6.91 17.40 -5.35
CA LEU A 305 -7.95 18.28 -5.83
C LEU A 305 -7.38 19.69 -5.98
N LYS A 306 -7.49 20.25 -7.19
CA LYS A 306 -7.20 21.66 -7.48
C LYS A 306 -8.44 22.32 -8.05
N VAL A 307 -8.83 23.47 -7.51
CA VAL A 307 -9.98 24.25 -7.99
C VAL A 307 -9.57 25.70 -8.15
N THR A 308 -9.64 26.22 -9.38
CA THR A 308 -9.33 27.61 -9.71
C THR A 308 -10.59 28.36 -10.13
N GLY A 309 -10.61 29.69 -9.95
CA GLY A 309 -11.76 30.53 -10.32
C GLY A 309 -12.82 30.68 -9.23
N LEU A 310 -12.56 30.17 -8.02
CA LEU A 310 -13.37 30.46 -6.83
C LEU A 310 -13.15 31.91 -6.36
N ALA A 311 -14.18 32.51 -5.78
CA ALA A 311 -14.05 33.78 -5.08
C ALA A 311 -13.24 33.59 -3.79
N ALA A 312 -12.56 34.65 -3.32
CA ALA A 312 -11.83 34.60 -2.06
C ALA A 312 -12.76 34.21 -0.89
N GLY A 313 -12.34 33.26 -0.06
CA GLY A 313 -13.12 32.76 1.06
C GLY A 313 -12.71 31.36 1.49
N ASN A 314 -13.46 30.82 2.46
CA ASN A 314 -13.34 29.44 2.92
C ASN A 314 -14.43 28.59 2.25
N TYR A 315 -14.10 27.34 1.95
CA TYR A 315 -14.96 26.41 1.24
C TYR A 315 -15.03 25.08 1.98
N ALA A 316 -16.24 24.55 2.10
CA ALA A 316 -16.45 23.13 2.43
C ALA A 316 -16.29 22.30 1.16
N VAL A 317 -15.51 21.22 1.26
CA VAL A 317 -15.46 20.14 0.27
C VAL A 317 -16.34 19.02 0.78
N ALA A 318 -17.36 18.67 0.01
CA ALA A 318 -18.26 17.57 0.30
C ALA A 318 -18.22 16.50 -0.80
N ILE A 319 -18.39 15.24 -0.39
CA ILE A 319 -18.45 14.06 -1.27
C ILE A 319 -19.75 13.32 -0.95
N ASP A 320 -20.58 13.10 -1.95
CA ASP A 320 -21.95 12.56 -1.85
C ASP A 320 -22.81 13.24 -0.76
N GLY A 321 -22.63 14.55 -0.60
CA GLY A 321 -23.37 15.36 0.38
C GLY A 321 -22.77 15.38 1.78
N GLU A 322 -21.70 14.64 2.05
CA GLU A 322 -20.99 14.66 3.33
C GLU A 322 -19.76 15.59 3.25
N GLU A 323 -19.65 16.56 4.16
CA GLU A 323 -18.45 17.40 4.28
C GLU A 323 -17.25 16.56 4.75
N VAL A 324 -16.15 16.63 4.00
CA VAL A 324 -14.93 15.85 4.29
C VAL A 324 -13.75 16.70 4.74
N ALA A 325 -13.71 17.97 4.32
CA ALA A 325 -12.65 18.91 4.64
C ALA A 325 -13.08 20.35 4.36
N GLN A 326 -12.34 21.31 4.91
CA GLN A 326 -12.49 22.73 4.61
C GLN A 326 -11.13 23.30 4.18
N PHE A 327 -11.15 24.18 3.19
CA PHE A 327 -9.96 24.86 2.65
C PHE A 327 -10.28 26.28 2.23
N THR A 328 -9.25 27.13 2.18
CA THR A 328 -9.33 28.43 1.52
C THR A 328 -9.37 28.27 -0.01
N ALA A 329 -9.88 29.30 -0.70
CA ALA A 329 -9.79 29.38 -2.17
C ALA A 329 -8.34 29.26 -2.66
N ASP A 330 -7.38 29.86 -1.94
CA ASP A 330 -5.96 29.84 -2.31
C ASP A 330 -5.34 28.44 -2.15
N GLU A 331 -5.69 27.71 -1.09
CA GLU A 331 -5.25 26.31 -0.91
C GLU A 331 -5.83 25.41 -2.01
N LEU A 332 -7.12 25.55 -2.34
CA LEU A 332 -7.74 24.82 -3.44
C LEU A 332 -7.12 25.19 -4.79
N ALA A 333 -6.78 26.46 -5.01
CA ALA A 333 -6.11 26.91 -6.23
C ALA A 333 -4.66 26.41 -6.31
N ALA A 334 -3.98 26.23 -5.18
CA ALA A 334 -2.66 25.62 -5.12
C ALA A 334 -2.70 24.09 -5.32
N GLY A 335 -3.79 23.45 -4.88
CA GLY A 335 -3.99 22.01 -4.90
C GLY A 335 -3.80 21.39 -3.52
N VAL A 336 -4.78 20.61 -3.09
CA VAL A 336 -4.84 19.98 -1.76
C VAL A 336 -4.82 18.46 -1.86
N ASN A 337 -4.31 17.79 -0.82
CA ASN A 337 -4.36 16.33 -0.70
C ASN A 337 -5.58 15.91 0.13
N LEU A 338 -6.64 15.45 -0.54
CA LEU A 338 -7.81 14.88 0.11
C LEU A 338 -7.56 13.46 0.65
N GLY A 339 -6.40 12.85 0.35
CA GLY A 339 -6.09 11.47 0.74
C GLY A 339 -5.88 11.30 2.25
N ASN A 340 -5.70 12.41 2.97
CA ASN A 340 -5.47 12.42 4.41
C ASN A 340 -6.74 12.68 5.23
N VAL A 341 -7.91 12.86 4.59
CA VAL A 341 -9.17 13.02 5.32
C VAL A 341 -9.53 11.72 6.04
N THR A 342 -10.12 11.84 7.22
CA THR A 342 -10.46 10.70 8.09
C THR A 342 -11.96 10.41 8.14
N GLN A 343 -12.71 10.89 7.14
CA GLN A 343 -14.17 10.75 7.06
C GLN A 343 -14.65 10.89 5.61
N GLY A 344 -15.94 10.60 5.40
CA GLY A 344 -16.62 10.69 4.11
C GLY A 344 -16.74 9.35 3.39
N PRO A 345 -17.50 9.30 2.28
CA PRO A 345 -17.84 8.05 1.59
C PRO A 345 -16.64 7.23 1.13
N ILE A 346 -15.62 7.88 0.54
CA ILE A 346 -14.40 7.23 0.05
C ILE A 346 -13.58 6.66 1.22
N HIS A 347 -13.43 7.42 2.31
CA HIS A 347 -12.75 6.94 3.51
C HIS A 347 -13.49 5.75 4.13
N ALA A 348 -14.82 5.83 4.21
CA ALA A 348 -15.67 4.75 4.73
C ALA A 348 -15.52 3.46 3.90
N GLN A 349 -15.49 3.56 2.57
CA GLN A 349 -15.20 2.42 1.69
C GLN A 349 -13.83 1.81 2.00
N GLY A 350 -12.78 2.64 2.08
CA GLY A 350 -11.45 2.16 2.44
C GLY A 350 -11.40 1.52 3.84
N LYS A 351 -12.16 2.04 4.80
CA LYS A 351 -12.25 1.45 6.14
C LYS A 351 -12.88 0.06 6.12
N ILE A 352 -13.92 -0.16 5.31
CA ILE A 352 -14.51 -1.50 5.11
C ILE A 352 -13.45 -2.48 4.59
N VAL A 353 -12.62 -2.04 3.64
CA VAL A 353 -11.49 -2.82 3.11
C VAL A 353 -10.48 -3.15 4.21
N LEU A 354 -10.06 -2.17 5.01
CA LEU A 354 -9.12 -2.37 6.12
C LEU A 354 -9.67 -3.34 7.19
N ASP A 355 -10.94 -3.18 7.58
CA ASP A 355 -11.57 -4.05 8.58
C ASP A 355 -11.65 -5.51 8.07
N ALA A 356 -12.04 -5.71 6.81
CA ALA A 356 -12.05 -7.02 6.17
C ALA A 356 -10.64 -7.63 6.05
N MET A 357 -9.64 -6.81 5.76
CA MET A 357 -8.24 -7.21 5.70
C MET A 357 -7.69 -7.66 7.06
N ASN A 358 -8.00 -6.92 8.13
CA ASN A 358 -7.66 -7.32 9.49
C ASN A 358 -8.29 -8.67 9.84
N ALA A 359 -9.56 -8.89 9.50
CA ALA A 359 -10.23 -10.17 9.71
C ALA A 359 -9.58 -11.32 8.90
N LYS A 360 -9.24 -11.09 7.63
CA LYS A 360 -8.49 -12.05 6.80
C LYS A 360 -7.13 -12.37 7.41
N ASN A 361 -6.41 -11.36 7.88
CA ASN A 361 -5.05 -11.54 8.42
C ASN A 361 -5.04 -12.35 9.72
N GLN A 362 -6.13 -12.37 10.48
CA GLN A 362 -6.30 -13.35 11.57
C GLN A 362 -6.37 -14.80 11.05
N LEU A 363 -7.01 -15.05 9.90
CA LEU A 363 -7.03 -16.38 9.28
C LEU A 363 -5.62 -16.80 8.82
N VAL A 364 -4.87 -15.86 8.22
CA VAL A 364 -3.47 -16.07 7.81
C VAL A 364 -2.59 -16.38 9.02
N HIS A 365 -2.73 -15.61 10.10
CA HIS A 365 -2.01 -15.81 11.35
C HIS A 365 -2.30 -17.19 11.95
N GLN A 366 -3.57 -17.57 12.07
CA GLN A 366 -3.95 -18.87 12.61
C GLN A 366 -3.47 -20.03 11.70
N ARG A 367 -3.51 -19.86 10.37
CA ARG A 367 -2.90 -20.83 9.44
C ARG A 367 -1.42 -21.04 9.75
N PHE A 368 -0.67 -19.95 9.90
CA PHE A 368 0.76 -20.01 10.19
C PHE A 368 1.02 -20.63 11.58
N ARG A 369 0.46 -20.05 12.64
CA ARG A 369 0.69 -20.48 14.03
C ARG A 369 0.21 -21.89 14.33
N SER A 370 -0.98 -22.26 13.88
CA SER A 370 -1.61 -23.53 14.27
C SER A 370 -1.27 -24.69 13.35
N VAL A 371 -0.82 -24.42 12.12
CA VAL A 371 -0.62 -25.47 11.11
C VAL A 371 0.78 -25.46 10.54
N VAL A 372 1.28 -24.33 10.01
CA VAL A 372 2.65 -24.28 9.45
C VAL A 372 3.68 -24.59 10.53
N MET A 373 3.59 -23.90 11.67
CA MET A 373 4.49 -24.08 12.81
C MET A 373 4.25 -25.37 13.61
N PHE A 374 3.17 -26.10 13.35
CA PHE A 374 2.94 -27.37 14.02
C PHE A 374 3.99 -28.38 13.56
N ASN A 375 4.78 -28.88 14.52
CA ASN A 375 5.75 -29.94 14.31
C ASN A 375 5.35 -31.16 15.15
N ALA A 376 4.99 -32.25 14.48
CA ALA A 376 4.72 -33.51 15.16
C ALA A 376 6.05 -34.11 15.65
N PRO A 377 6.04 -34.88 16.76
CA PRO A 377 7.17 -35.74 17.08
C PRO A 377 7.52 -36.67 15.91
N ASP A 378 8.79 -37.02 15.74
CA ASP A 378 9.28 -37.79 14.58
C ASP A 378 8.48 -39.08 14.33
N TRP A 379 8.11 -39.79 15.40
CA TRP A 379 7.33 -41.03 15.33
C TRP A 379 5.87 -40.84 14.85
N LEU A 380 5.37 -39.60 14.79
CA LEU A 380 4.07 -39.22 14.24
C LEU A 380 4.16 -38.43 12.93
N ALA A 381 5.35 -38.13 12.42
CA ALA A 381 5.52 -37.23 11.29
C ALA A 381 4.74 -37.69 10.03
N GLU A 382 4.80 -38.98 9.71
CA GLU A 382 4.07 -39.56 8.57
C GLU A 382 2.55 -39.49 8.76
N VAL A 383 2.08 -39.76 9.98
CA VAL A 383 0.65 -39.72 10.33
C VAL A 383 0.11 -38.30 10.25
N ALA A 384 0.89 -37.31 10.68
CA ALA A 384 0.49 -35.91 10.70
C ALA A 384 0.57 -35.23 9.31
N ALA A 385 1.33 -35.78 8.36
CA ALA A 385 1.61 -35.15 7.06
C ALA A 385 0.34 -34.89 6.24
N ALA A 386 -0.49 -35.92 6.00
CA ALA A 386 -1.70 -35.78 5.18
C ALA A 386 -2.77 -34.88 5.85
N PRO A 387 -3.08 -35.02 7.16
CA PRO A 387 -3.98 -34.10 7.85
C PRO A 387 -3.49 -32.65 7.83
N LYS A 388 -2.18 -32.41 8.01
CA LYS A 388 -1.59 -31.06 7.94
C LYS A 388 -1.80 -30.44 6.56
N ALA A 389 -1.54 -31.18 5.49
CA ALA A 389 -1.74 -30.70 4.12
C ALA A 389 -3.22 -30.38 3.83
N ALA A 390 -4.16 -31.24 4.27
CA ALA A 390 -5.59 -31.01 4.09
C ALA A 390 -6.08 -29.78 4.86
N GLU A 391 -5.64 -29.58 6.11
CA GLU A 391 -6.01 -28.41 6.90
C GLU A 391 -5.40 -27.11 6.35
N LEU A 392 -4.17 -27.16 5.80
CA LEU A 392 -3.59 -26.01 5.09
C LEU A 392 -4.43 -25.61 3.88
N ALA A 393 -4.84 -26.58 3.04
CA ALA A 393 -5.67 -26.33 1.86
C ALA A 393 -7.00 -25.67 2.26
N LYS A 394 -7.70 -26.24 3.25
CA LYS A 394 -8.95 -25.70 3.80
C LYS A 394 -8.80 -24.27 4.33
N ARG A 395 -7.71 -23.95 5.02
CA ARG A 395 -7.46 -22.59 5.51
C ARG A 395 -7.17 -21.62 4.36
N MET A 396 -6.45 -22.07 3.34
CA MET A 396 -6.19 -21.27 2.14
C MET A 396 -7.48 -20.95 1.38
N GLU A 397 -8.44 -21.87 1.28
CA GLU A 397 -9.75 -21.59 0.69
C GLU A 397 -10.49 -20.47 1.43
N LYS A 398 -10.50 -20.50 2.76
CA LYS A 398 -11.11 -19.43 3.57
C LYS A 398 -10.41 -18.08 3.39
N ILE A 399 -9.07 -18.08 3.35
CA ILE A 399 -8.27 -16.88 3.10
C ILE A 399 -8.57 -16.34 1.70
N ALA A 400 -8.66 -17.20 0.68
CA ALA A 400 -8.96 -16.81 -0.69
C ALA A 400 -10.37 -16.22 -0.82
N ALA A 401 -11.37 -16.80 -0.14
CA ALA A 401 -12.73 -16.26 -0.11
C ALA A 401 -12.78 -14.87 0.55
N ALA A 402 -12.08 -14.69 1.68
CA ALA A 402 -11.98 -13.38 2.33
C ALA A 402 -11.24 -12.36 1.45
N GLN A 403 -10.19 -12.77 0.75
CA GLN A 403 -9.47 -11.93 -0.21
C GLN A 403 -10.35 -11.51 -1.40
N ALA A 404 -11.20 -12.40 -1.90
CA ALA A 404 -12.13 -12.08 -2.99
C ALA A 404 -13.14 -11.00 -2.57
N ALA A 405 -13.71 -11.09 -1.36
CA ALA A 405 -14.60 -10.06 -0.82
C ALA A 405 -13.90 -8.69 -0.67
N ILE A 406 -12.63 -8.69 -0.28
CA ILE A 406 -11.81 -7.46 -0.24
C ILE A 406 -11.67 -6.85 -1.64
N TYR A 407 -11.43 -7.68 -2.68
CA TYR A 407 -11.32 -7.20 -4.06
C TYR A 407 -12.63 -6.66 -4.63
N GLU A 408 -13.76 -7.17 -4.20
CA GLU A 408 -15.06 -6.59 -4.54
C GLU A 408 -15.27 -5.24 -3.85
N ALA A 409 -14.97 -5.16 -2.55
CA ALA A 409 -15.15 -3.95 -1.75
C ALA A 409 -14.24 -2.77 -2.15
N VAL A 410 -13.04 -3.05 -2.67
CA VAL A 410 -12.06 -2.01 -3.03
C VAL A 410 -12.31 -1.36 -4.40
N GLN A 411 -13.25 -1.85 -5.20
CA GLN A 411 -13.49 -1.28 -6.53
C GLN A 411 -13.98 0.18 -6.43
N PRO A 412 -13.30 1.15 -7.07
CA PRO A 412 -13.74 2.54 -7.05
C PRO A 412 -15.13 2.73 -7.64
N VAL A 413 -15.89 3.66 -7.06
CA VAL A 413 -17.22 4.04 -7.56
C VAL A 413 -17.27 5.52 -7.89
N LYS A 414 -18.33 5.94 -8.61
CA LYS A 414 -18.56 7.35 -8.93
C LYS A 414 -19.02 8.09 -7.69
N HIS A 415 -18.44 9.25 -7.45
CA HIS A 415 -18.81 10.14 -6.36
C HIS A 415 -19.12 11.55 -6.89
N ASN A 416 -20.08 12.21 -6.25
CA ASN A 416 -20.41 13.60 -6.51
C ASN A 416 -19.66 14.50 -5.54
N PHE A 417 -18.85 15.40 -6.08
CA PHE A 417 -18.11 16.40 -5.34
C PHE A 417 -18.87 17.71 -5.37
N ALA A 418 -18.89 18.41 -4.23
CA ALA A 418 -19.43 19.74 -4.10
C ALA A 418 -18.47 20.61 -3.28
N ILE A 419 -18.06 21.75 -3.83
CA ILE A 419 -17.20 22.72 -3.18
C ILE A 419 -18.02 23.98 -3.01
N LYS A 420 -18.34 24.35 -1.78
CA LYS A 420 -19.30 25.44 -1.47
C LYS A 420 -18.70 26.43 -0.49
N ALA A 421 -18.83 27.72 -0.78
CA ALA A 421 -18.39 28.78 0.11
C ALA A 421 -19.08 28.65 1.48
N LEU A 422 -18.29 28.75 2.54
CA LEU A 422 -18.77 28.83 3.92
C LEU A 422 -19.28 30.25 4.17
N LYS A 423 -20.42 30.37 4.85
CA LYS A 423 -21.05 31.64 5.19
C LYS A 423 -20.32 32.38 6.31
#